data_AF-A0A8T9MVM6-F1
#
_entry.id   AF-A0A8T9MVM6-F1
#
_cell.length_a   1.000
_cell.length_b   1.000
_cell.length_c   1.000
_cell.angle_alpha   90.00
_cell.angle_beta   90.00
_cell.angle_gamma   90.00
#
_symmetry.space_group_name_H-M   'P 1'
#
loop_
_entity.id
_entity.type
_entity.pdbx_description
1 polymer ?
#
loop_
_entity_poly.entity_id
_entity_poly.type
_entity_poly.pdbx_seq_one_letter_code
_entity_poly.pdbx_strand_id
1 'polypeptide(L)'
;MADERELQLFGQQVDMLAQSMDGEAVVDDIGAFLANARPLDELCAQVDQTIAIHLVSRIGILGAELRSALEEAGFQLLEEGVFGFADTGGDIKYTIVTLDGSRFTSSLLASQPYKGFSMLFDITRVPPGEAISTNL
;
A
#
# COMPACT_ATOMS: atom_id res chain seq x y z
N MET A 1 -5.07 11.26 9.77
CA MET A 1 -4.51 12.62 9.67
C MET A 1 -5.36 13.51 10.55
N ALA A 2 -4.73 14.43 11.28
CA ALA A 2 -5.45 15.26 12.24
C ALA A 2 -6.35 16.27 11.54
N ASP A 3 -7.58 16.43 12.02
CA ASP A 3 -8.50 17.42 11.49
C ASP A 3 -8.32 18.78 12.20
N GLU A 4 -8.94 19.81 11.64
CA GLU A 4 -8.84 21.17 12.16
C GLU A 4 -9.32 21.29 13.61
N ARG A 5 -10.33 20.50 13.98
CA ARG A 5 -10.91 20.51 15.32
C ARG A 5 -9.96 19.89 16.33
N GLU A 6 -9.28 18.81 15.95
CA GLU A 6 -8.27 18.14 16.77
C GLU A 6 -7.08 19.08 17.06
N LEU A 7 -6.60 19.80 16.04
CA LEU A 7 -5.52 20.77 16.19
C LEU A 7 -5.93 21.99 17.04
N GLN A 8 -7.17 22.45 16.92
CA GLN A 8 -7.71 23.52 17.77
C GLN A 8 -7.79 23.09 19.24
N LEU A 9 -8.26 21.88 19.50
CA LEU A 9 -8.34 21.32 20.85
C LEU A 9 -6.95 21.15 21.46
N PHE A 10 -6.00 20.65 20.67
CA PHE A 10 -4.61 20.54 21.09
C PHE A 10 -3.99 21.90 21.41
N GLY A 11 -4.19 22.91 20.55
CA GLY A 11 -3.71 24.27 20.80
C GLY A 11 -4.25 24.86 22.11
N GLN A 12 -5.54 24.63 22.40
CA GLN A 12 -6.15 25.05 23.68
C GLN A 12 -5.53 24.33 24.89
N GLN A 13 -5.22 23.03 24.75
CA GLN A 13 -4.56 22.27 25.81
C GLN A 13 -3.15 22.75 26.09
N VAL A 14 -2.39 23.09 25.05
CA VAL A 14 -1.03 23.63 25.16
C VAL A 14 -1.03 25.02 25.81
N ASP A 15 -1.99 25.88 25.45
CA ASP A 15 -2.14 27.21 26.07
C ASP A 15 -2.51 27.11 27.55
N MET A 16 -3.47 26.24 27.91
CA MET A 16 -3.82 25.98 29.31
C MET A 16 -2.63 25.47 30.13
N LEU A 17 -1.79 24.62 29.53
CA LEU A 17 -0.57 24.12 30.17
C LEU A 17 0.46 25.24 30.37
N ALA A 18 0.70 26.05 29.34
CA ALA A 18 1.65 27.16 29.41
C ALA A 18 1.26 28.15 30.52
N GLN A 19 -0.03 28.52 30.58
CA GLN A 19 -0.56 29.40 31.62
C GLN A 19 -0.36 28.83 33.04
N SER A 20 -0.49 27.50 33.21
CA SER A 20 -0.24 26.86 34.51
C SER A 20 1.22 26.94 34.99
N MET A 21 2.14 27.28 34.10
CA MET A 21 3.57 27.41 34.34
C MET A 21 4.08 28.86 34.21
N ASP A 22 3.18 29.84 34.23
CA ASP A 22 3.48 31.27 33.95
C ASP A 22 4.17 31.49 32.59
N GLY A 23 3.89 30.63 31.61
CA GLY A 23 4.37 30.71 30.23
C GLY A 23 3.25 31.12 29.25
N GLU A 24 3.66 31.41 28.02
CA GLU A 24 2.76 31.74 26.91
C GLU A 24 3.01 30.77 25.76
N ALA A 25 1.92 30.25 25.19
CA ALA A 25 1.98 29.44 23.97
C ALA A 25 1.41 30.23 22.80
N VAL A 26 2.16 30.28 21.71
CA VAL A 26 1.68 30.86 20.45
C VAL A 26 1.29 29.72 19.52
N VAL A 27 0.01 29.68 19.17
CA VAL A 27 -0.51 28.76 18.15
C VAL A 27 -0.75 29.56 16.89
N ASP A 28 0.02 29.25 15.84
CA ASP A 28 -0.12 29.88 14.52
C ASP A 28 -1.46 29.50 13.86
N ASP A 29 -1.82 30.22 12.78
CA ASP A 29 -3.08 30.01 12.05
C ASP A 29 -3.18 28.56 11.53
N ILE A 30 -4.03 27.77 12.20
CA ILE A 30 -4.30 26.36 11.89
C ILE A 30 -4.85 26.20 10.47
N GLY A 31 -5.63 27.16 9.98
CA GLY A 31 -6.15 27.15 8.62
C GLY A 31 -5.04 27.32 7.58
N ALA A 32 -4.10 28.24 7.83
CA ALA A 32 -2.93 28.43 6.98
C ALA A 32 -1.97 27.23 7.03
N PHE A 33 -1.79 26.61 8.21
CA PHE A 33 -1.03 25.38 8.37
C PHE A 33 -1.64 24.23 7.56
N LEU A 34 -2.95 23.99 7.71
CA LEU A 34 -3.65 22.93 6.98
C LEU A 34 -3.69 23.18 5.47
N ALA A 35 -3.75 24.43 5.02
CA ALA A 35 -3.67 24.77 3.60
C ALA A 35 -2.33 24.33 2.97
N ASN A 36 -1.25 24.29 3.75
CA ASN A 36 0.06 23.83 3.31
C ASN A 36 0.27 22.31 3.53
N ALA A 37 -0.29 21.74 4.60
CA ALA A 37 -0.14 20.33 4.93
C ALA A 37 -1.00 19.41 4.04
N ARG A 38 -2.26 19.80 3.76
CA ARG A 38 -3.21 18.98 2.99
C ARG A 38 -2.70 18.57 1.60
N PRO A 39 -2.05 19.43 0.81
CA PRO A 39 -1.49 19.02 -0.49
C PRO A 39 -0.36 17.97 -0.36
N LEU A 40 0.46 18.05 0.70
CA LEU A 40 1.52 17.08 0.96
C LEU A 40 0.94 15.74 1.44
N ASP A 41 -0.11 15.81 2.25
CA ASP A 41 -0.88 14.68 2.74
C ASP A 41 -1.60 13.94 1.59
N GLU A 42 -2.23 14.69 0.69
CA GLU A 42 -2.82 14.19 -0.54
C GLU A 42 -1.76 13.59 -1.47
N LEU A 43 -0.56 14.18 -1.55
CA LEU A 43 0.56 13.61 -2.28
C LEU A 43 1.05 12.30 -1.65
N CYS A 44 1.17 12.22 -0.32
CA CYS A 44 1.59 11.00 0.36
C CYS A 44 0.56 9.86 0.19
N ALA A 45 -0.73 10.18 0.14
CA ALA A 45 -1.79 9.25 -0.22
C ALA A 45 -1.79 8.85 -1.71
N GLN A 46 -1.17 9.66 -2.59
CA GLN A 46 -1.04 9.39 -4.02
C GLN A 46 0.22 8.58 -4.38
N VAL A 47 1.14 8.33 -3.43
CA VAL A 47 2.43 7.66 -3.66
C VAL A 47 2.49 6.29 -2.96
N ASP A 48 1.38 5.54 -3.00
CA ASP A 48 1.41 4.06 -2.98
C ASP A 48 1.87 3.60 -4.38
N GLN A 49 3.17 3.35 -4.55
CA GLN A 49 3.70 2.97 -5.85
C GLN A 49 3.68 1.45 -6.01
N THR A 50 2.75 0.95 -6.81
CA THR A 50 2.80 -0.42 -7.33
C THR A 50 3.74 -0.47 -8.53
N ILE A 51 4.78 -1.28 -8.48
CA ILE A 51 5.55 -1.63 -9.67
C ILE A 51 4.83 -2.77 -10.38
N ALA A 52 4.45 -2.54 -11.64
CA ALA A 52 3.92 -3.58 -12.51
C ALA A 52 4.96 -4.02 -13.54
N ILE A 53 5.26 -5.31 -13.60
CA ILE A 53 6.09 -5.93 -14.64
C ILE A 53 5.19 -6.82 -15.49
N HIS A 54 5.06 -6.49 -16.78
CA HIS A 54 4.26 -7.28 -17.72
C HIS A 54 5.14 -8.29 -18.47
N LEU A 55 4.80 -9.56 -18.37
CA LEU A 55 5.37 -10.61 -19.22
C LEU A 55 4.35 -10.98 -20.29
N VAL A 56 4.72 -10.74 -21.55
CA VAL A 56 3.85 -11.00 -22.71
C VAL A 56 4.50 -12.04 -23.61
N SER A 57 3.81 -13.16 -23.81
CA SER A 57 4.21 -14.20 -24.77
C SER A 57 3.79 -13.84 -26.19
N ARG A 58 4.64 -14.18 -27.17
CA ARG A 58 4.32 -14.03 -28.60
C ARG A 58 3.33 -15.08 -29.10
N ILE A 59 3.32 -16.27 -28.51
CA ILE A 59 2.54 -17.43 -28.96
C ILE A 59 1.47 -17.86 -27.95
N GLY A 60 1.39 -17.20 -26.79
CA GLY A 60 0.55 -17.61 -25.66
C GLY A 60 1.27 -18.58 -24.71
N ILE A 61 0.68 -18.80 -23.54
CA ILE A 61 1.14 -19.71 -22.49
C ILE A 61 -0.07 -20.54 -22.08
N LEU A 62 0.05 -21.87 -21.99
CA LEU A 62 -1.06 -22.69 -21.51
C LEU A 62 -1.31 -22.40 -20.02
N GLY A 63 -2.58 -22.23 -19.62
CA GLY A 63 -2.90 -21.89 -18.24
C GLY A 63 -2.42 -22.93 -17.21
N ALA A 64 -2.43 -24.21 -17.57
CA ALA A 64 -1.92 -25.28 -16.71
C ALA A 64 -0.40 -25.18 -16.49
N GLU A 65 0.36 -24.86 -17.54
CA GLU A 65 1.81 -24.64 -17.46
C GLU A 65 2.14 -23.38 -16.66
N LEU A 66 1.38 -22.29 -16.89
CA LEU A 66 1.49 -21.06 -16.11
C LEU A 66 1.28 -21.35 -14.62
N ARG A 67 0.20 -22.06 -14.27
CA ARG A 67 -0.09 -22.43 -12.89
C ARG A 67 1.04 -23.25 -12.28
N SER A 68 1.50 -24.31 -12.95
CA SER A 68 2.59 -25.17 -12.44
C SER A 68 3.85 -24.35 -12.17
N ALA A 69 4.25 -23.50 -13.12
CA ALA A 69 5.45 -22.68 -12.99
C ALA A 69 5.34 -21.67 -11.83
N LEU A 70 4.17 -21.07 -11.61
CA LEU A 70 3.94 -20.14 -10.50
C LEU A 70 3.93 -20.85 -9.14
N GLU A 71 3.25 -22.00 -9.05
CA GLU A 71 3.21 -22.81 -7.82
C GLU A 71 4.61 -23.34 -7.46
N GLU A 72 5.40 -23.79 -8.44
CA GLU A 72 6.82 -24.17 -8.25
C GLU A 72 7.69 -23.00 -7.78
N ALA A 73 7.37 -21.78 -8.20
CA ALA A 73 8.02 -20.56 -7.73
C ALA A 73 7.51 -20.10 -6.35
N GLY A 74 6.56 -20.80 -5.74
CA GLY A 74 6.03 -20.51 -4.41
C GLY A 74 4.81 -19.58 -4.36
N PHE A 75 4.23 -19.23 -5.52
CA PHE A 75 2.97 -18.51 -5.56
C PHE A 75 1.79 -19.43 -5.29
N GLN A 76 0.71 -18.89 -4.74
CA GLN A 76 -0.52 -19.63 -4.48
C GLN A 76 -1.71 -18.90 -5.07
N LEU A 77 -2.64 -19.65 -5.67
CA LEU A 77 -3.89 -19.07 -6.17
C LEU A 77 -4.79 -18.71 -4.98
N LEU A 78 -5.04 -17.42 -4.79
CA LEU A 78 -5.89 -16.88 -3.74
C LEU A 78 -7.37 -16.89 -4.16
N GLU A 79 -8.29 -16.76 -3.19
CA GLU A 79 -9.74 -16.76 -3.43
C GLU A 79 -10.20 -15.62 -4.34
N GLU A 80 -9.46 -14.52 -4.35
CA GLU A 80 -9.68 -13.34 -5.18
C GLU A 80 -9.39 -13.61 -6.67
N GLY A 81 -8.80 -14.76 -7.00
CA GLY A 81 -8.46 -15.16 -8.37
C GLY A 81 -7.17 -14.52 -8.87
N VAL A 82 -6.22 -14.29 -7.97
CA VAL A 82 -4.85 -13.83 -8.26
C VAL A 82 -3.85 -14.82 -7.66
N PHE A 83 -2.64 -14.86 -8.19
CA PHE A 83 -1.57 -15.62 -7.55
C PHE A 83 -0.82 -14.72 -6.58
N GLY A 84 -0.78 -15.07 -5.30
CA GLY A 84 -0.06 -14.34 -4.27
C GLY A 84 1.23 -15.04 -3.85
N PHE A 85 2.29 -14.27 -3.61
CA PHE A 85 3.50 -14.73 -2.95
C PHE A 85 3.63 -14.06 -1.60
N ALA A 86 3.53 -14.86 -0.54
CA ALA A 86 3.68 -14.39 0.83
C ALA A 86 5.16 -14.26 1.22
N ASP A 87 5.48 -13.27 2.04
CA ASP A 87 6.76 -13.21 2.73
C ASP A 87 6.81 -14.18 3.94
N THR A 88 7.89 -14.13 4.71
CA THR A 88 8.05 -14.97 5.90
C THR A 88 7.07 -14.66 7.03
N GLY A 89 6.47 -13.46 7.04
CA GLY A 89 5.44 -13.04 7.98
C GLY A 89 4.04 -13.46 7.58
N GLY A 90 3.84 -13.91 6.34
CA GLY A 90 2.55 -14.30 5.79
C GLY A 90 1.86 -13.18 5.00
N ASP A 91 2.48 -12.01 4.88
CA ASP A 91 1.94 -10.89 4.12
C ASP A 91 2.23 -11.07 2.63
N ILE A 92 1.22 -10.82 1.78
CA ILE A 92 1.37 -10.95 0.33
C ILE A 92 2.23 -9.81 -0.20
N LYS A 93 3.43 -10.16 -0.68
CA LYS A 93 4.42 -9.20 -1.18
C LYS A 93 4.32 -9.01 -2.69
N TYR A 94 4.01 -10.07 -3.42
CA TYR A 94 3.83 -10.02 -4.88
C TYR A 94 2.50 -10.61 -5.25
N THR A 95 1.83 -10.00 -6.23
CA THR A 95 0.65 -10.58 -6.86
C THR A 95 0.86 -10.74 -8.35
N ILE A 96 0.28 -11.79 -8.93
CA ILE A 96 0.22 -12.00 -10.36
C ILE A 96 -1.24 -11.97 -10.81
N VAL A 97 -1.52 -11.08 -11.75
CA VAL A 97 -2.83 -10.86 -12.35
C VAL A 97 -2.76 -11.08 -13.87
N THR A 98 -3.89 -11.36 -14.50
CA THR A 98 -3.94 -11.42 -15.96
C THR A 98 -3.65 -10.04 -16.57
N LEU A 99 -3.21 -10.00 -17.83
CA LEU A 99 -2.98 -8.72 -18.53
C LEU A 99 -4.26 -7.91 -18.76
N ASP A 100 -5.42 -8.57 -18.82
CA ASP A 100 -6.72 -7.95 -19.06
C ASP A 100 -7.49 -7.64 -17.77
N GLY A 101 -6.92 -7.92 -16.60
CA GLY A 101 -7.54 -7.70 -15.29
C GLY A 101 -8.63 -8.72 -14.92
N SER A 102 -8.87 -9.74 -15.75
CA SER A 102 -9.73 -10.87 -15.39
C SER A 102 -9.12 -11.74 -14.28
N ARG A 103 -9.98 -12.50 -13.59
CA ARG A 103 -9.54 -13.40 -12.52
C ARG A 103 -9.03 -14.72 -13.10
N PHE A 104 -7.96 -15.24 -12.52
CA PHE A 104 -7.63 -16.64 -12.66
C PHE A 104 -8.68 -17.50 -11.97
N THR A 105 -9.09 -18.58 -12.62
CA THR A 105 -9.92 -19.62 -12.02
C THR A 105 -9.35 -20.97 -12.42
N SER A 106 -9.60 -22.00 -11.61
CA SER A 106 -9.12 -23.36 -11.93
C SER A 106 -9.65 -23.86 -13.28
N SER A 107 -10.89 -23.51 -13.65
CA SER A 107 -11.48 -23.91 -14.93
C SER A 107 -10.81 -23.20 -16.11
N LEU A 108 -10.57 -21.89 -16.01
CA LEU A 108 -9.92 -21.13 -17.09
C LEU A 108 -8.45 -21.53 -17.23
N LEU A 109 -7.71 -21.66 -16.12
CA LEU A 109 -6.34 -22.17 -16.14
C LEU A 109 -6.24 -23.54 -16.82
N ALA A 110 -7.24 -24.42 -16.66
CA ALA A 110 -7.25 -25.73 -17.29
C ALA A 110 -7.62 -25.73 -18.78
N SER A 111 -8.27 -24.67 -19.29
CA SER A 111 -8.95 -24.72 -20.60
C SER A 111 -8.51 -23.67 -21.62
N GLN A 112 -7.85 -22.58 -21.19
CA GLN A 112 -7.47 -21.50 -22.11
C GLN A 112 -5.99 -21.11 -22.00
N PRO A 113 -5.39 -20.67 -23.12
CA PRO A 113 -4.09 -20.02 -23.09
C PRO A 113 -4.21 -18.56 -22.65
N TYR A 114 -3.15 -18.05 -22.04
CA TYR A 114 -2.99 -16.64 -21.67
C TYR A 114 -1.95 -15.99 -22.57
N LYS A 115 -2.20 -14.74 -22.97
CA LYS A 115 -1.20 -13.93 -23.70
C LYS A 115 0.00 -13.56 -22.82
N GLY A 116 -0.18 -13.62 -21.51
CA GLY A 116 0.80 -13.23 -20.51
C GLY A 116 0.14 -12.83 -19.20
N PHE A 117 0.90 -12.23 -18.30
CA PHE A 117 0.44 -11.78 -16.99
C PHE A 117 1.20 -10.53 -16.55
N SER A 118 0.69 -9.87 -15.52
CA SER A 118 1.36 -8.77 -14.82
C SER A 118 1.75 -9.23 -13.42
N MET A 119 3.00 -9.03 -13.05
CA MET A 119 3.45 -9.16 -11.67
C MET A 119 3.42 -7.78 -11.03
N LEU A 120 2.67 -7.63 -9.96
CA LEU A 120 2.53 -6.41 -9.17
C LEU A 120 3.33 -6.57 -7.89
N PHE A 121 4.11 -5.55 -7.59
CA PHE A 121 4.82 -5.39 -6.34
C PHE A 121 4.34 -4.11 -5.69
N ASP A 122 3.56 -4.25 -4.62
CA ASP A 122 3.14 -3.11 -3.83
C ASP A 122 4.32 -2.69 -2.96
N ILE A 123 4.88 -1.52 -3.28
CA ILE A 123 5.89 -0.92 -2.42
C ILE A 123 5.14 -0.32 -1.25
N THR A 124 4.87 -1.14 -0.23
CA THR A 124 4.46 -0.59 1.08
C THR A 124 5.60 0.29 1.57
N ARG A 125 5.40 1.61 1.58
CA ARG A 125 6.31 2.49 2.28
C ARG A 125 6.25 2.09 3.76
N VAL A 126 7.42 1.88 4.34
CA VAL A 126 7.73 1.45 5.73
C VAL A 126 6.52 1.46 6.67
N PRO A 127 6.19 0.36 7.38
CA PRO A 127 5.08 0.37 8.32
C PRO A 127 5.25 1.54 9.31
N PRO A 128 4.18 2.29 9.66
CA PRO A 128 4.26 3.30 10.69
C PRO A 128 4.52 2.59 12.03
N GLY A 129 5.80 2.41 12.38
CA GLY A 129 6.19 1.52 13.46
C GLY A 129 7.68 1.43 13.77
N GLU A 130 8.59 1.83 12.88
CA GLU A 130 9.94 2.22 13.29
C GLU A 130 9.88 3.63 13.91
N ALA A 131 9.21 3.71 15.07
CA ALA A 131 9.57 4.73 16.03
C ALA A 131 11.06 4.52 16.32
N ILE A 132 11.87 5.49 15.89
CA ILE A 132 13.25 5.62 16.33
C ILE A 132 13.17 5.64 17.86
N SER A 133 13.50 4.51 18.50
CA SER A 133 13.68 4.46 19.94
C SER A 133 14.99 5.17 20.23
N THR A 134 14.97 6.50 20.24
CA THR A 134 16.00 7.27 20.91
C THR A 134 15.54 7.41 22.35
N ASN A 135 15.93 6.45 23.17
CA ASN A 135 16.14 6.72 24.59
C ASN A 135 17.09 7.92 24.69
N LEU A 136 16.60 9.03 25.25
CA LEU A 136 17.37 10.03 25.99
C LEU A 136 16.41 10.85 26.86
#